data_AF-A0A0G1YVI4-F1
#
_entry.id   AF-A0A0G1YVI4-F1
#
_cell.length_a   1.000
_cell.length_b   1.000
_cell.length_c   1.000
_cell.angle_alpha   90.00
_cell.angle_beta   90.00
_cell.angle_gamma   90.00
#
_symmetry.space_group_name_H-M   'P 1'
#
loop_
_entity.id
_entity.type
_entity.pdbx_description
1 polymer ?
#
loop_
_entity_poly.entity_id
_entity_poly.type
_entity_poly.pdbx_seq_one_letter_code
_entity_poly.pdbx_strand_id
1 'polypeptide(L)'
;MLHGTVGASSLMKKYSVILIFVIALIARILYGTAAPTVIYGADSSGYYALGKEMFAHPTLQTIIHPYRTPLYPFFINAVFYSIGLGGAREGSPDFTYGLEVVVVIQMILGAAAFAAFYEAMKRWVPQSMHRLIGLCILLDVFAFGWERSILTEGIAVSLVLITTTTLLGTLLSPTKRNFIILFFLFTLGFLLRPALLTIPIATLP
;
A
#
# COMPACT_ATOMS: atom_id res chain seq x y z
N MET A 1 -1.09 -1.55 50.53
CA MET A 1 -2.03 -0.80 49.66
C MET A 1 -1.26 -0.34 48.43
N LEU A 2 -1.31 -1.10 47.34
CA LEU A 2 -0.81 -0.67 46.03
C LEU A 2 -2.04 -0.60 45.13
N HIS A 3 -2.52 0.63 44.92
CA HIS A 3 -3.67 0.92 44.06
C HIS A 3 -3.31 0.58 42.60
N GLY A 4 -4.30 0.00 41.93
CA GLY A 4 -4.16 -0.64 40.64
C GLY A 4 -3.75 0.28 39.49
N THR A 5 -2.76 -0.18 38.74
CA THR A 5 -2.43 0.30 37.38
C THR A 5 -2.95 -0.68 36.31
N VAL A 6 -4.06 -1.37 36.60
CA VAL A 6 -4.62 -2.41 35.70
C VAL A 6 -5.45 -1.80 34.55
N GLY A 7 -5.87 -0.53 34.65
CA GLY A 7 -6.76 0.11 33.66
C GLY A 7 -6.09 0.61 32.37
N ALA A 8 -4.91 1.25 32.47
CA ALA A 8 -4.27 1.91 31.33
C ALA A 8 -3.70 0.91 30.30
N SER A 9 -3.21 -0.25 30.77
CA SER A 9 -2.56 -1.25 29.92
C SER A 9 -3.54 -1.94 28.95
N SER A 10 -4.81 -2.08 29.35
CA SER A 10 -5.87 -2.70 28.53
C SER A 10 -6.31 -1.80 27.36
N LEU A 11 -6.55 -0.52 27.64
CA LEU A 11 -6.94 0.47 26.63
C LEU A 11 -5.81 0.69 25.60
N MET A 12 -4.55 0.79 26.05
CA MET A 12 -3.41 0.96 25.14
C MET A 12 -3.19 -0.25 24.23
N LYS A 13 -3.49 -1.47 24.67
CA LYS A 13 -3.46 -2.66 23.80
C LYS A 13 -4.52 -2.57 22.70
N LYS A 14 -5.75 -2.16 23.06
CA LYS A 14 -6.89 -2.07 22.13
C LYS A 14 -6.70 -1.03 21.02
N TYR A 15 -6.01 0.07 21.29
CA TYR A 15 -5.78 1.16 20.31
C TYR A 15 -4.38 1.14 19.69
N SER A 16 -3.58 0.10 19.93
CA SER A 16 -2.18 0.08 19.49
C SER A 16 -2.02 0.20 17.96
N VAL A 17 -2.87 -0.47 17.18
CA VAL A 17 -2.85 -0.39 15.70
C VAL A 17 -3.18 1.00 15.20
N ILE A 18 -4.19 1.66 15.80
CA ILE A 18 -4.58 3.03 15.42
C ILE A 18 -3.44 4.00 15.74
N LEU A 19 -2.80 3.86 16.90
CA LEU A 19 -1.66 4.69 17.27
C LEU A 19 -0.48 4.50 16.29
N ILE A 20 -0.16 3.26 15.92
CA ILE A 20 0.90 2.96 14.94
C ILE A 20 0.55 3.57 13.57
N PHE A 21 -0.70 3.44 13.13
CA PHE A 21 -1.20 4.04 11.90
C PHE A 21 -1.03 5.56 11.91
N VAL A 22 -1.44 6.24 12.99
CA VAL A 22 -1.32 7.69 13.12
C VAL A 22 0.15 8.12 13.09
N ILE A 23 1.04 7.43 13.81
CA ILE A 23 2.48 7.72 13.78
C ILE A 23 3.05 7.52 12.36
N ALA A 24 2.66 6.43 11.69
CA ALA A 24 3.09 6.12 10.33
C ALA A 24 2.60 7.15 9.30
N LEU A 25 1.40 7.68 9.49
CA LEU A 25 0.83 8.72 8.67
C LEU A 25 1.52 10.07 8.92
N ILE A 26 1.78 10.42 10.18
CA ILE A 26 2.53 11.65 10.52
C ILE A 26 3.93 11.64 9.89
N ALA A 27 4.66 10.53 9.99
CA ALA A 27 5.98 10.42 9.37
C ALA A 27 5.95 10.68 7.85
N ARG A 28 4.95 10.10 7.17
CA ARG A 28 4.72 10.31 5.73
C ARG A 28 4.33 11.75 5.41
N ILE A 29 3.45 12.36 6.20
CA ILE A 29 3.06 13.78 6.04
C ILE A 29 4.27 14.67 6.21
N LEU A 30 5.07 14.49 7.26
CA LEU A 30 6.30 15.27 7.49
C LEU A 30 7.26 15.14 6.30
N TYR A 31 7.46 13.92 5.79
CA TYR A 31 8.26 13.72 4.57
C TYR A 31 7.66 14.45 3.37
N GLY A 32 6.35 14.32 3.14
CA GLY A 32 5.65 15.00 2.05
C GLY A 32 5.71 16.53 2.13
N THR A 33 5.75 17.10 3.34
CA THR A 33 5.97 18.55 3.52
C THR A 33 7.41 18.96 3.24
N ALA A 34 8.39 18.12 3.57
CA ALA A 34 9.81 18.39 3.32
C ALA A 34 10.21 18.17 1.85
N ALA A 35 9.55 17.22 1.17
CA ALA A 35 9.77 16.85 -0.23
C ALA A 35 8.43 16.85 -0.99
N PRO A 36 7.86 18.02 -1.32
CA PRO A 36 6.50 18.16 -1.86
C PRO A 36 6.37 17.74 -3.32
N THR A 37 7.46 17.45 -4.02
CA THR A 37 7.39 17.02 -5.42
C THR A 37 6.72 15.64 -5.54
N VAL A 38 5.76 15.53 -6.47
CA VAL A 38 5.22 14.24 -6.93
C VAL A 38 6.06 13.78 -8.12
N ILE A 39 6.56 12.56 -8.07
CA ILE A 39 7.43 12.03 -9.13
C ILE A 39 6.53 11.44 -10.22
N TYR A 40 6.54 12.10 -11.37
CA TYR A 40 5.78 11.72 -12.56
C TYR A 40 6.71 11.72 -13.78
N GLY A 41 6.71 10.63 -14.55
CA GLY A 41 7.55 10.48 -15.73
C GLY A 41 6.89 9.71 -16.86
N ALA A 42 7.69 9.26 -17.83
CA ALA A 42 7.20 8.56 -19.02
C ALA A 42 6.41 7.28 -18.68
N ASP A 43 6.85 6.52 -17.66
CA ASP A 43 6.13 5.30 -17.27
C ASP A 43 4.79 5.63 -16.58
N SER A 44 4.76 6.67 -15.74
CA SER A 44 3.55 7.20 -15.11
C SER A 44 2.50 7.64 -16.13
N SER A 45 2.92 8.35 -17.18
CA SER A 45 2.05 8.73 -18.30
C SER A 45 1.49 7.51 -19.03
N GLY A 46 2.32 6.48 -19.23
CA GLY A 46 1.84 5.20 -19.78
C GLY A 46 0.75 4.54 -18.93
N TYR A 47 0.88 4.53 -17.60
CA TYR A 47 -0.18 4.00 -16.73
C TYR A 47 -1.45 4.87 -16.74
N TYR A 48 -1.30 6.19 -16.73
CA TYR A 48 -2.44 7.10 -16.77
C TYR A 48 -3.23 6.99 -18.08
N ALA A 49 -2.54 7.02 -19.23
CA ALA A 49 -3.14 6.89 -20.55
C ALA A 49 -3.85 5.55 -20.71
N LEU A 50 -3.20 4.43 -20.35
CA LEU A 50 -3.83 3.11 -20.41
C LEU A 50 -5.08 3.04 -19.53
N GLY A 51 -5.04 3.59 -18.31
CA GLY A 51 -6.21 3.59 -17.44
C GLY A 51 -7.35 4.45 -17.98
N LYS A 52 -7.05 5.56 -18.67
CA LYS A 52 -8.06 6.40 -19.33
C LYS A 52 -8.73 5.61 -20.46
N GLU A 53 -7.96 4.85 -21.24
CA GLU A 53 -8.49 3.98 -22.28
C GLU A 53 -9.33 2.84 -21.71
N MET A 54 -8.91 2.21 -20.60
CA MET A 54 -9.70 1.16 -19.93
C MET A 54 -11.10 1.64 -19.51
N PHE A 55 -11.24 2.88 -19.05
CA PHE A 55 -12.52 3.45 -18.64
C PHE A 55 -13.34 3.97 -19.83
N ALA A 56 -12.70 4.59 -20.83
CA ALA A 56 -13.39 5.15 -21.98
C ALA A 56 -13.84 4.07 -22.99
N HIS A 57 -12.99 3.06 -23.21
CA HIS A 57 -13.18 2.01 -24.22
C HIS A 57 -12.73 0.65 -23.66
N PRO A 58 -13.49 0.06 -22.73
CA PRO A 58 -13.12 -1.20 -22.10
C PRO A 58 -13.08 -2.33 -23.13
N THR A 59 -11.88 -2.78 -23.47
CA THR A 59 -11.62 -3.93 -24.34
C THR A 59 -10.69 -4.92 -23.67
N LEU A 60 -10.64 -6.16 -24.18
CA LEU A 60 -9.68 -7.15 -23.70
C LEU A 60 -8.23 -6.67 -23.84
N GLN A 61 -7.93 -5.89 -24.89
CA GLN A 61 -6.59 -5.34 -25.15
C GLN A 61 -6.19 -4.24 -24.15
N THR A 62 -7.16 -3.43 -23.69
CA THR A 62 -6.90 -2.42 -22.65
C THR A 62 -6.71 -3.05 -21.27
N ILE A 63 -7.27 -4.25 -21.03
CA ILE A 63 -7.13 -4.98 -19.76
C ILE A 63 -5.89 -5.87 -19.77
N ILE A 64 -5.62 -6.54 -20.90
CA ILE A 64 -4.47 -7.42 -21.10
C ILE A 64 -3.51 -6.72 -22.06
N HIS A 65 -2.68 -5.85 -21.49
CA HIS A 65 -1.70 -5.08 -22.23
C HIS A 65 -0.31 -5.73 -22.15
N PRO A 66 0.45 -5.85 -23.26
CA PRO A 66 1.70 -6.61 -23.28
C PRO A 66 2.82 -6.02 -22.41
N TYR A 67 2.77 -4.72 -22.13
CA TYR A 67 3.82 -4.02 -21.39
C TYR A 67 3.44 -3.58 -19.98
N ARG A 68 2.14 -3.59 -19.64
CA ARG A 68 1.63 -3.03 -18.40
C ARG A 68 0.53 -3.91 -17.84
N THR A 69 0.61 -4.13 -16.54
CA THR A 69 -0.43 -4.83 -15.81
C THR A 69 -1.60 -3.89 -15.49
N PRO A 70 -2.83 -4.40 -15.36
CA PRO A 70 -4.02 -3.56 -15.34
C PRO A 70 -4.29 -2.87 -14.01
N LEU A 71 -3.76 -3.37 -12.87
CA LEU A 71 -4.21 -2.90 -11.56
C LEU A 71 -3.82 -1.43 -11.30
N TYR A 72 -2.59 -1.03 -11.65
CA TYR A 72 -2.12 0.32 -11.39
C TYR A 72 -2.77 1.39 -12.30
N PRO A 73 -2.86 1.19 -13.63
CA PRO A 73 -3.68 2.05 -14.51
C PRO A 73 -5.12 2.22 -14.01
N PHE A 74 -5.74 1.11 -13.62
CA PHE A 74 -7.09 1.10 -13.10
C PHE A 74 -7.19 1.89 -11.80
N PHE A 75 -6.26 1.69 -10.86
CA PHE A 75 -6.20 2.43 -9.61
C PHE A 75 -6.10 3.94 -9.82
N ILE A 76 -5.16 4.41 -10.65
CA ILE A 76 -4.99 5.85 -10.91
C ILE A 76 -6.28 6.44 -11.45
N ASN A 77 -6.86 5.83 -12.49
CA ASN A 77 -8.05 6.37 -13.11
C ASN A 77 -9.28 6.24 -12.20
N ALA A 78 -9.42 5.15 -11.43
CA ALA A 78 -10.48 5.04 -10.43
C ALA A 78 -10.46 6.22 -9.45
N VAL A 79 -9.27 6.64 -8.99
CA VAL A 79 -9.12 7.85 -8.16
C VAL A 79 -9.58 9.08 -8.91
N PHE A 80 -9.06 9.35 -10.11
CA PHE A 80 -9.45 10.51 -10.93
C PHE A 80 -10.96 10.58 -11.17
N TYR A 81 -11.59 9.47 -11.55
CA TYR A 81 -13.04 9.39 -11.76
C TYR A 81 -13.82 9.61 -10.45
N SER A 82 -13.36 9.08 -9.32
CA SER A 82 -14.03 9.25 -8.03
C SER A 82 -14.07 10.69 -7.50
N ILE A 83 -13.12 11.52 -7.93
CA ILE A 83 -13.07 12.95 -7.59
C ILE A 83 -13.59 13.85 -8.73
N GLY A 84 -14.19 13.26 -9.78
CA GLY A 84 -14.80 14.01 -10.88
C GLY A 84 -13.81 14.55 -11.92
N LEU A 85 -12.56 14.10 -11.92
CA LEU A 85 -11.49 14.55 -12.83
C LEU A 85 -11.13 13.50 -13.89
N GLY A 86 -12.04 12.55 -14.14
CA GLY A 86 -11.86 11.50 -15.14
C GLY A 86 -11.47 12.09 -16.51
N GLY A 87 -10.32 11.66 -17.03
CA GLY A 87 -9.83 12.08 -18.34
C GLY A 87 -9.15 13.45 -18.40
N ALA A 88 -8.83 14.07 -17.25
CA ALA A 88 -8.04 15.30 -17.15
C ALA A 88 -6.81 15.28 -18.07
N ARG A 89 -6.49 16.43 -18.68
CA ARG A 89 -5.37 16.56 -19.61
C ARG A 89 -4.05 16.61 -18.82
N GLU A 90 -3.06 15.82 -19.22
CA GLU A 90 -1.72 15.87 -18.61
C GLU A 90 -1.16 17.31 -18.64
N GLY A 91 -0.61 17.76 -17.51
CA GLY A 91 -0.10 19.12 -17.32
C GLY A 91 -1.15 20.18 -16.96
N SER A 92 -2.44 19.84 -16.90
CA SER A 92 -3.47 20.74 -16.38
C SER A 92 -3.49 20.80 -14.84
N PRO A 93 -4.06 21.86 -14.22
CA PRO A 93 -4.22 21.93 -12.77
C PRO A 93 -5.02 20.75 -12.19
N ASP A 94 -6.08 20.33 -12.88
CA ASP A 94 -6.92 19.18 -12.49
C ASP A 94 -6.11 17.89 -12.47
N PHE A 95 -5.20 17.72 -13.44
CA PHE A 95 -4.31 16.58 -13.49
C PHE A 95 -3.33 16.56 -12.32
N THR A 96 -2.70 17.70 -12.02
CA THR A 96 -1.80 17.83 -10.86
C THR A 96 -2.53 17.52 -9.55
N TYR A 97 -3.73 18.07 -9.35
CA TYR A 97 -4.54 17.79 -8.18
C TYR A 97 -4.94 16.31 -8.10
N GLY A 98 -5.31 15.70 -9.22
CA GLY A 98 -5.58 14.25 -9.27
C GLY A 98 -4.38 13.41 -8.85
N LEU A 99 -3.17 13.74 -9.29
CA LEU A 99 -1.94 13.05 -8.87
C LEU A 99 -1.66 13.23 -7.37
N GLU A 100 -1.89 14.42 -6.82
CA GLU A 100 -1.74 14.67 -5.38
C GLU A 100 -2.70 13.79 -4.56
N VAL A 101 -3.95 13.65 -4.99
CA VAL A 101 -4.93 12.77 -4.35
C VAL A 101 -4.49 11.30 -4.43
N VAL A 102 -3.97 10.87 -5.58
CA VAL A 102 -3.43 9.51 -5.75
C VAL A 102 -2.30 9.25 -4.74
N VAL A 103 -1.36 10.18 -4.58
CA VAL A 103 -0.26 10.08 -3.60
C VAL A 103 -0.79 10.05 -2.16
N VAL A 104 -1.76 10.89 -1.81
CA VAL A 104 -2.36 10.87 -0.46
C VAL A 104 -2.98 9.50 -0.16
N ILE A 105 -3.69 8.90 -1.13
CA ILE A 105 -4.26 7.56 -0.98
C ILE A 105 -3.15 6.52 -0.82
N GLN A 106 -2.09 6.59 -1.62
CA GLN A 106 -0.93 5.68 -1.50
C GLN A 106 -0.29 5.76 -0.10
N MET A 107 -0.11 6.97 0.44
CA MET A 107 0.43 7.19 1.79
C MET A 107 -0.48 6.60 2.88
N ILE A 108 -1.80 6.76 2.75
CA ILE A 108 -2.77 6.18 3.69
C ILE A 108 -2.73 4.65 3.63
N LEU A 109 -2.69 4.07 2.43
CA LEU A 109 -2.58 2.62 2.24
C LEU A 109 -1.26 2.09 2.82
N GLY A 110 -0.14 2.79 2.60
CA GLY A 110 1.17 2.45 3.15
C GLY A 110 1.19 2.47 4.67
N ALA A 111 0.64 3.52 5.29
CA ALA A 111 0.53 3.62 6.74
C ALA A 111 -0.37 2.52 7.33
N ALA A 112 -1.50 2.21 6.70
CA ALA A 112 -2.41 1.16 7.14
C ALA A 112 -1.78 -0.23 7.03
N ALA A 113 -1.12 -0.50 5.89
CA ALA A 113 -0.40 -1.75 5.65
C ALA A 113 0.75 -1.95 6.67
N PHE A 114 1.52 -0.90 6.94
CA PHE A 114 2.57 -0.91 7.96
C PHE A 114 2.01 -1.19 9.35
N ALA A 115 0.92 -0.53 9.75
CA ALA A 115 0.32 -0.75 11.07
C ALA A 115 -0.17 -2.20 11.26
N ALA A 116 -0.80 -2.77 10.24
CA ALA A 116 -1.23 -4.18 10.26
C ALA A 116 -0.03 -5.13 10.33
N PHE A 117 1.02 -4.87 9.55
CA PHE A 117 2.25 -5.66 9.53
C PHE A 117 2.99 -5.63 10.87
N TYR A 118 3.15 -4.44 11.46
CA TYR A 118 3.77 -4.28 12.76
C TYR A 118 3.02 -5.06 13.85
N GLU A 119 1.69 -5.05 13.82
CA GLU A 119 0.89 -5.83 14.77
C GLU A 119 1.07 -7.34 14.59
N ALA A 120 1.13 -7.83 13.35
CA ALA A 120 1.40 -9.24 13.09
C ALA A 120 2.80 -9.65 13.56
N MET A 121 3.82 -8.81 13.35
CA MET A 121 5.19 -9.07 13.77
C MET A 121 5.33 -9.35 15.28
N LYS A 122 4.49 -8.75 16.13
CA LYS A 122 4.54 -8.96 17.59
C LYS A 122 4.40 -10.42 17.99
N ARG A 123 3.81 -11.26 17.12
CA ARG A 123 3.61 -12.70 17.37
C ARG A 123 4.81 -13.56 16.94
N TRP A 124 5.65 -13.03 16.07
CA TRP A 124 6.75 -13.78 15.43
C TRP A 124 8.13 -13.35 15.92
N VAL A 125 8.25 -12.12 16.41
CA VAL A 125 9.54 -11.50 16.72
C VAL A 125 9.57 -11.06 18.19
N PRO A 126 10.68 -11.30 18.93
CA PRO A 126 10.84 -10.84 20.30
C PRO A 126 10.59 -9.33 20.48
N GLN A 127 10.19 -8.92 21.69
CA GLN A 127 9.70 -7.57 21.95
C GLN A 127 10.71 -6.45 21.61
N SER A 128 11.98 -6.67 21.89
CA SER A 128 13.06 -5.72 21.59
C SER A 128 13.28 -5.57 20.09
N MET A 129 13.26 -6.68 19.35
CA MET A 129 13.57 -6.72 17.93
C MET A 129 12.44 -6.17 17.07
N HIS A 130 11.17 -6.48 17.35
CA HIS A 130 10.08 -6.00 16.50
C HIS A 130 9.95 -4.46 16.53
N ARG A 131 10.29 -3.84 17.67
CA ARG A 131 10.29 -2.38 17.81
C ARG A 131 11.36 -1.74 16.94
N LEU A 132 12.58 -2.29 16.96
CA LEU A 132 13.69 -1.82 16.13
C LEU A 132 13.39 -2.01 14.64
N ILE A 133 12.95 -3.21 14.24
CA ILE A 133 12.59 -3.50 12.85
C ILE A 133 11.46 -2.58 12.39
N GLY A 134 10.41 -2.43 13.21
CA GLY A 134 9.31 -1.53 12.91
C GLY A 134 9.75 -0.08 12.76
N LEU A 135 10.68 0.41 13.59
CA LEU A 135 11.24 1.75 13.45
C LEU A 135 12.04 1.90 12.14
N CYS A 136 12.86 0.90 11.77
CA CYS A 136 13.61 0.92 10.52
C CYS A 136 12.69 0.97 9.29
N ILE A 137 11.61 0.18 9.27
CA ILE A 137 10.63 0.17 8.18
C ILE A 137 9.80 1.46 8.18
N LEU A 138 9.41 1.94 9.36
CA LEU A 138 8.65 3.19 9.52
C LEU A 138 9.40 4.39 8.94
N LEU A 139 10.72 4.41 9.07
CA LEU A 139 11.61 5.49 8.62
C LEU A 139 12.31 5.20 7.30
N ASP A 140 11.86 4.18 6.56
CA ASP A 140 12.45 3.85 5.26
C ASP A 140 12.15 4.95 4.23
N VAL A 141 13.18 5.74 3.94
CA VAL A 141 13.12 6.86 2.99
C VAL A 141 12.76 6.39 1.58
N PHE A 142 13.14 5.16 1.19
CA PHE A 142 12.79 4.63 -0.12
C PHE A 142 11.28 4.37 -0.23
N ALA A 143 10.65 3.86 0.82
CA ALA A 143 9.21 3.66 0.84
C ALA A 143 8.46 4.99 0.62
N PHE A 144 8.92 6.08 1.25
CA PHE A 144 8.31 7.40 1.05
C PHE A 144 8.50 7.92 -0.38
N GLY A 145 9.69 7.73 -0.96
CA GLY A 145 9.95 8.08 -2.36
C GLY A 145 9.03 7.33 -3.33
N TRP A 146 8.82 6.03 -3.09
CA TRP A 146 7.91 5.21 -3.90
C TRP A 146 6.44 5.57 -3.73
N GLU A 147 5.98 5.87 -2.51
CA GLU A 147 4.59 6.30 -2.25
C GLU A 147 4.27 7.65 -2.94
N ARG A 148 5.27 8.52 -3.12
CA ARG A 148 5.13 9.79 -3.85
C ARG A 148 5.41 9.69 -5.35
N SER A 149 5.77 8.50 -5.82
CA SER A 149 5.97 8.22 -7.24
C SER A 149 4.70 7.63 -7.84
N ILE A 150 4.32 8.12 -9.01
CA ILE A 150 3.19 7.57 -9.77
C ILE A 150 3.67 6.34 -10.55
N LEU A 151 4.00 5.29 -9.80
CA LEU A 151 4.53 4.01 -10.29
C LEU A 151 3.92 2.85 -9.49
N THR A 152 3.97 1.65 -10.05
CA THR A 152 3.43 0.43 -9.43
C THR A 152 3.99 0.17 -8.03
N GLU A 153 5.25 0.57 -7.79
CA GLU A 153 5.98 0.47 -6.54
C GLU A 153 5.23 1.10 -5.37
N GLY A 154 4.56 2.23 -5.59
CA GLY A 154 3.91 2.96 -4.52
C GLY A 154 2.66 2.26 -3.95
N ILE A 155 2.07 1.29 -4.66
CA ILE A 155 1.06 0.38 -4.09
C ILE A 155 1.68 -0.97 -3.72
N ALA A 156 2.72 -1.40 -4.45
CA ALA A 156 3.34 -2.70 -4.25
C ALA A 156 3.85 -2.87 -2.81
N VAL A 157 4.43 -1.83 -2.21
CA VAL A 157 4.87 -1.86 -0.79
C VAL A 157 3.71 -2.22 0.14
N SER A 158 2.59 -1.50 0.01
CA SER A 158 1.39 -1.75 0.82
C SER A 158 0.84 -3.16 0.62
N LEU A 159 0.80 -3.62 -0.62
CA LEU A 159 0.28 -4.93 -0.98
C LEU A 159 1.18 -6.07 -0.46
N VAL A 160 2.50 -5.92 -0.53
CA VAL A 160 3.47 -6.88 0.02
C VAL A 160 3.34 -6.96 1.54
N LEU A 161 3.22 -5.83 2.22
CA LEU A 161 3.05 -5.79 3.68
C LEU A 161 1.75 -6.48 4.11
N ILE A 162 0.62 -6.20 3.45
CA ILE A 162 -0.67 -6.84 3.75
C ILE A 162 -0.65 -8.33 3.42
N THR A 163 -0.02 -8.71 2.30
CA THR A 163 0.14 -10.12 1.91
C THR A 163 0.96 -10.88 2.95
N THR A 164 2.09 -10.31 3.37
CA THR A 164 2.96 -10.89 4.40
C THR A 164 2.22 -11.00 5.74
N THR A 165 1.51 -9.95 6.15
CA THR A 165 0.68 -9.94 7.36
C THR A 165 -0.33 -11.08 7.35
N THR A 166 -1.03 -11.26 6.23
CA THR A 166 -2.06 -12.29 6.07
C THR A 166 -1.44 -13.68 6.02
N LEU A 167 -0.29 -13.84 5.38
CA LEU A 167 0.44 -15.10 5.30
C LEU A 167 0.88 -15.55 6.69
N LEU A 168 1.53 -14.66 7.44
CA LEU A 168 1.91 -14.87 8.84
C LEU A 168 0.69 -15.21 9.71
N GLY A 169 -0.44 -14.53 9.52
CA GLY A 169 -1.69 -14.87 10.20
C GLY A 169 -2.21 -16.28 9.87
N THR A 170 -2.09 -16.68 8.60
CA THR A 170 -2.52 -18.00 8.10
C THR A 170 -1.66 -19.12 8.63
N LEU A 171 -0.34 -18.91 8.75
CA LEU A 171 0.58 -19.90 9.32
C LEU A 171 0.28 -20.18 10.81
N LEU A 172 -0.15 -19.17 11.58
CA LEU A 172 -0.53 -19.36 12.99
C LEU A 172 -1.93 -19.97 13.14
N SER A 173 -2.88 -19.58 12.30
CA SER A 173 -4.26 -20.04 12.36
C SER A 173 -4.80 -20.24 10.94
N PRO A 174 -4.58 -21.44 10.37
CA PRO A 174 -5.03 -21.73 9.02
C PRO A 174 -6.55 -21.84 9.01
N THR A 175 -7.20 -20.95 8.27
CA THR A 175 -8.66 -20.97 8.08
C THR A 175 -8.99 -20.75 6.61
N LYS A 176 -10.12 -21.31 6.15
CA LYS A 176 -10.60 -21.14 4.76
C LYS A 176 -10.71 -19.65 4.38
N ARG A 177 -11.15 -18.80 5.31
CA ARG A 177 -11.23 -17.35 5.12
C ARG A 177 -9.86 -16.74 4.81
N ASN A 178 -8.84 -17.10 5.59
CA ASN A 178 -7.49 -16.56 5.40
C ASN A 178 -6.89 -16.97 4.05
N PHE A 179 -7.12 -18.23 3.62
CA PHE A 179 -6.70 -18.68 2.29
C PHE A 179 -7.40 -17.94 1.15
N ILE A 180 -8.71 -17.66 1.28
CA ILE A 180 -9.44 -16.86 0.29
C ILE A 180 -8.85 -15.44 0.22
N ILE A 181 -8.59 -14.80 1.36
CA ILE A 181 -7.97 -13.47 1.39
C ILE A 181 -6.59 -13.50 0.72
N LEU A 182 -5.75 -14.49 1.04
CA LEU A 182 -4.45 -14.66 0.39
C LEU A 182 -4.56 -14.83 -1.12
N PHE A 183 -5.50 -15.66 -1.60
CA PHE A 183 -5.72 -15.86 -3.03
C PHE A 183 -6.04 -14.52 -3.74
N PHE A 184 -6.92 -13.71 -3.15
CA PHE A 184 -7.21 -12.37 -3.68
C PHE A 184 -5.98 -11.45 -3.66
N LEU A 185 -5.22 -11.43 -2.55
CA LEU A 185 -4.01 -10.60 -2.45
C LEU A 185 -2.93 -11.01 -3.46
N PHE A 186 -2.72 -12.30 -3.68
CA PHE A 186 -1.80 -12.79 -4.72
C PHE A 186 -2.28 -12.46 -6.13
N THR A 187 -3.59 -12.56 -6.38
CA THR A 187 -4.18 -12.17 -7.67
C THR A 187 -3.97 -10.68 -7.92
N LEU A 188 -4.24 -9.83 -6.93
CA LEU A 188 -3.94 -8.40 -7.01
C LEU A 188 -2.44 -8.15 -7.19
N GLY A 189 -1.59 -8.91 -6.51
CA GLY A 189 -0.13 -8.85 -6.66
C GLY A 189 0.30 -9.12 -8.08
N PHE A 190 -0.22 -10.19 -8.69
CA PHE A 190 0.01 -10.53 -10.09
C PHE A 190 -0.47 -9.45 -11.06
N LEU A 191 -1.69 -8.96 -10.85
CA LEU A 191 -2.29 -7.89 -11.65
C LEU A 191 -1.63 -6.52 -11.41
N LEU A 192 -0.78 -6.38 -10.39
CA LEU A 192 0.04 -5.20 -10.14
C LEU A 192 1.42 -5.35 -10.75
N ARG A 193 2.13 -6.42 -10.41
CA ARG A 193 3.46 -6.75 -10.90
C ARG A 193 3.65 -8.26 -10.83
N PRO A 194 3.80 -8.98 -11.96
CA PRO A 194 3.93 -10.44 -11.94
C PRO A 194 5.17 -10.91 -11.17
N ALA A 195 6.21 -10.06 -11.09
CA ALA A 195 7.39 -10.30 -10.26
C ALA A 195 7.05 -10.51 -8.77
N LEU A 196 5.92 -10.00 -8.26
CA LEU A 196 5.49 -10.26 -6.88
C LEU A 196 5.05 -11.72 -6.66
N LEU A 197 4.79 -12.49 -7.72
CA LEU A 197 4.53 -13.94 -7.62
C LEU A 197 5.79 -14.75 -7.32
N THR A 198 7.00 -14.21 -7.49
CA THR A 198 8.21 -14.96 -7.13
C THR A 198 8.39 -15.08 -5.61
N ILE A 199 7.78 -14.19 -4.84
CA ILE A 199 7.82 -14.18 -3.38
C ILE A 199 7.25 -15.50 -2.79
N PRO A 200 6.06 -15.98 -3.18
CA PRO A 200 5.56 -17.27 -2.72
C PRO A 200 6.29 -18.47 -3.35
N ILE A 201 6.77 -18.40 -4.59
CA ILE A 201 7.41 -19.56 -5.26
C ILE A 201 8.79 -19.86 -4.66
N ALA A 202 9.57 -18.84 -4.31
CA ALA A 202 10.89 -19.02 -3.69
C ALA A 202 10.83 -19.54 -2.23
N THR A 203 9.62 -19.62 -1.64
CA THR A 203 9.41 -20.04 -0.26
C THR A 203 8.67 -21.39 -0.14
N LEU A 204 8.34 -22.03 -1.27
CA LEU A 204 7.84 -23.40 -1.29
C LEU A 204 9.04 -24.38 -1.22
N PRO A 205 8.98 -25.41 -0.36
CA PRO A 205 10.05 -26.40 -0.19
C PRO A 205 10.29 -27.27 -1.43
#